data_AF-D9U531-F1
#
_entry.id   AF-D9U531-F1
#
_cell.length_a   1.000
_cell.length_b   1.000
_cell.length_c   1.000
_cell.angle_alpha   90.00
_cell.angle_beta   90.00
_cell.angle_gamma   90.00
#
_symmetry.space_group_name_H-M   'P 1'
#
loop_
_entity.id
_entity.type
_entity.pdbx_description
1 polymer ?
#
loop_
_entity_poly.entity_id
_entity_poly.type
_entity_poly.pdbx_seq_one_letter_code
_entity_poly.pdbx_strand_id
1 'polypeptide(L)'
;MGIILNAKYRVEKDHKDIGVLIPLDDEELKPLMTKALRRYFNALRSNEKHIKNVENYLYGTMTNLFGIYWNKLAGAKYRAQHPEEFKNQEALSDWL
;
A
#
# COMPACT_ATOMS: atom_id res chain seq x y z
N MET A 1 12.08 -11.93 -5.77
CA MET A 1 12.20 -10.49 -5.47
C MET A 1 11.93 -9.56 -6.64
N GLY A 2 12.22 -9.92 -7.90
CA GLY A 2 12.04 -9.03 -9.06
C GLY A 2 10.64 -8.40 -9.22
N ILE A 3 9.56 -9.18 -9.06
CA ILE A 3 8.18 -8.66 -9.23
C ILE A 3 7.84 -7.55 -8.21
N ILE A 4 8.22 -7.73 -6.95
CA ILE A 4 7.97 -6.75 -5.88
C ILE A 4 8.74 -5.45 -6.16
N LEU A 5 10.01 -5.58 -6.56
CA LEU A 5 10.83 -4.44 -6.95
C LEU A 5 10.27 -3.72 -8.18
N ASN A 6 9.80 -4.46 -9.19
CA ASN A 6 9.14 -3.88 -10.37
C ASN A 6 7.87 -3.11 -9.99
N ALA A 7 7.04 -3.66 -9.10
CA ALA A 7 5.85 -2.98 -8.59
C ALA A 7 6.21 -1.69 -7.84
N LYS A 8 7.26 -1.71 -7.01
CA LYS A 8 7.79 -0.51 -6.35
C LYS A 8 8.20 0.54 -7.38
N TYR A 9 9.05 0.18 -8.33
CA TYR A 9 9.57 1.12 -9.33
C TYR A 9 8.47 1.71 -10.20
N ARG A 10 7.45 0.92 -10.54
CA ARG A 10 6.25 1.40 -11.23
C ARG A 10 5.56 2.51 -10.42
N VAL A 11 5.24 2.25 -9.16
CA VAL A 11 4.51 3.20 -8.32
C VAL A 11 5.29 4.50 -8.13
N GLU A 12 6.59 4.41 -7.86
CA GLU A 12 7.47 5.58 -7.70
C GLU A 12 7.62 6.37 -9.00
N LYS A 13 7.72 5.68 -10.16
CA LYS A 13 7.82 6.33 -11.46
C LYS A 13 6.52 7.03 -11.86
N ASP A 14 5.39 6.36 -11.70
CA ASP A 14 4.07 6.84 -12.12
C ASP A 14 3.61 8.06 -11.29
N HIS A 15 4.15 8.24 -10.08
CA HIS A 15 3.80 9.31 -9.15
C HIS A 15 5.03 10.13 -8.71
N LYS A 16 6.01 10.25 -9.60
CA LYS A 16 7.26 10.99 -9.33
C LYS A 16 7.00 12.48 -9.07
N ASP A 17 6.00 13.03 -9.72
CA ASP A 17 5.55 14.43 -9.62
C ASP A 17 5.14 14.82 -8.20
N ILE A 18 4.55 13.90 -7.45
CA ILE A 18 4.16 14.11 -6.04
C ILE A 18 5.18 13.53 -5.04
N GLY A 19 6.35 13.11 -5.53
CA GLY A 19 7.48 12.68 -4.69
C GLY A 19 7.29 11.33 -3.99
N VAL A 20 6.57 10.38 -4.59
CA VAL A 20 6.40 9.04 -3.99
C VAL A 20 7.73 8.33 -3.80
N LEU A 21 7.95 7.83 -2.57
CA LEU A 21 9.09 7.00 -2.21
C LEU A 21 8.63 5.83 -1.34
N ILE A 22 9.00 4.60 -1.71
CA ILE A 22 8.59 3.39 -0.99
C ILE A 22 9.80 2.74 -0.29
N PRO A 23 10.02 3.02 1.00
CA PRO A 23 11.08 2.38 1.79
C PRO A 23 10.71 0.94 2.16
N LEU A 24 11.25 -0.05 1.44
CA LEU A 24 10.92 -1.48 1.68
C LEU A 24 11.40 -2.00 3.04
N ASP A 25 12.30 -1.27 3.69
CA ASP A 25 12.84 -1.52 5.02
C ASP A 25 12.06 -0.85 6.15
N ASP A 26 11.03 -0.07 5.83
CA ASP A 26 10.17 0.58 6.81
C ASP A 26 9.38 -0.43 7.67
N GLU A 27 9.40 -0.20 8.98
CA GLU A 27 8.82 -1.10 9.98
C GLU A 27 7.28 -1.18 9.90
N GLU A 28 6.60 -0.16 9.38
CA GLU A 28 5.16 -0.23 9.12
C GLU A 28 4.84 -0.94 7.80
N LEU A 29 5.72 -0.86 6.80
CA LEU A 29 5.49 -1.49 5.50
C LEU A 29 5.79 -3.00 5.50
N LYS A 30 6.84 -3.46 6.18
CA LYS A 30 7.22 -4.89 6.30
C LYS A 30 6.06 -5.81 6.68
N PRO A 31 5.27 -5.55 7.75
CA PRO A 31 4.16 -6.42 8.12
C PRO A 31 3.04 -6.43 7.06
N LEU A 32 2.79 -5.31 6.38
CA LEU A 32 1.80 -5.24 5.31
C LEU A 32 2.22 -6.05 4.09
N MET A 33 3.50 -5.98 3.69
CA MET A 33 4.07 -6.82 2.64
C MET A 33 3.98 -8.30 3.01
N THR A 34 4.30 -8.65 4.26
CA THR A 34 4.19 -10.04 4.74
C THR A 34 2.74 -10.54 4.66
N LYS A 35 1.76 -9.71 5.03
CA LYS A 35 0.32 -10.03 4.91
C LYS A 35 -0.09 -10.21 3.44
N ALA A 36 0.37 -9.34 2.55
CA ALA A 36 0.12 -9.43 1.12
C ALA A 36 0.72 -10.71 0.50
N LEU A 37 1.95 -11.06 0.87
CA LEU A 37 2.59 -12.32 0.45
C LEU A 37 1.85 -13.54 0.97
N ARG A 38 1.39 -13.53 2.23
CA ARG A 38 0.58 -14.62 2.78
C ARG A 38 -0.71 -14.80 1.99
N ARG A 39 -1.42 -13.71 1.66
CA ARG A 39 -2.62 -13.75 0.81
C ARG A 39 -2.31 -14.33 -0.57
N TYR A 40 -1.21 -13.89 -1.18
CA TYR A 40 -0.74 -14.40 -2.46
C TYR A 40 -0.53 -15.92 -2.42
N PHE A 41 0.27 -16.42 -1.47
CA PHE A 41 0.53 -17.85 -1.37
C PHE A 41 -0.70 -18.68 -1.01
N ASN A 42 -1.64 -18.13 -0.22
CA ASN A 42 -2.90 -18.80 0.09
C ASN A 42 -3.76 -18.98 -1.16
N ALA A 43 -3.84 -17.96 -2.01
CA ALA A 43 -4.60 -18.03 -3.26
C ALA A 43 -3.98 -19.03 -4.27
N LEU A 44 -2.66 -19.24 -4.22
CA LEU A 44 -2.01 -20.30 -4.99
C LEU A 44 -2.34 -21.70 -4.44
N ARG A 45 -2.41 -21.85 -3.12
CA ARG A 45 -2.65 -23.14 -2.46
C ARG A 45 -4.10 -23.60 -2.50
N SER A 46 -5.05 -22.67 -2.53
CA SER A 46 -6.49 -22.98 -2.47
C SER A 46 -7.03 -23.68 -3.72
N ASN A 47 -6.19 -23.95 -4.73
CA ASN A 47 -6.62 -24.42 -6.05
C ASN A 47 -7.74 -23.53 -6.61
N GLU A 48 -7.75 -22.24 -6.24
CA GLU A 48 -8.63 -21.22 -6.83
C GLU A 48 -8.34 -21.19 -8.33
N LYS A 49 -9.13 -21.95 -9.10
CA LYS A 49 -9.01 -22.13 -10.56
C LYS A 49 -9.12 -20.83 -11.38
N HIS A 50 -9.16 -19.67 -10.72
CA HIS A 50 -9.42 -18.36 -11.30
C HIS A 50 -8.15 -17.50 -11.45
N ILE A 51 -7.02 -17.83 -10.79
CA ILE A 51 -5.77 -17.08 -11.00
C ILE A 51 -5.09 -17.57 -12.28
N LYS A 52 -5.38 -16.90 -13.39
CA LYS A 52 -4.84 -17.20 -14.72
C LYS A 52 -3.36 -16.85 -14.87
N ASN A 53 -2.89 -15.83 -14.15
CA ASN A 53 -1.50 -15.39 -14.16
C ASN A 53 -1.07 -14.96 -12.75
N VAL A 54 -0.27 -15.81 -12.13
CA VAL A 54 0.23 -15.65 -10.76
C VAL A 54 1.18 -14.47 -10.62
N GLU A 55 2.01 -14.19 -11.63
CA GLU A 55 2.94 -13.05 -11.60
C GLU A 55 2.20 -11.72 -11.62
N ASN A 56 1.19 -11.59 -12.50
CA ASN A 56 0.34 -10.41 -12.57
C ASN A 56 -0.46 -10.21 -11.29
N TYR A 57 -0.90 -11.30 -10.65
CA TYR A 57 -1.61 -11.23 -9.38
C TYR A 57 -0.71 -10.70 -8.26
N LEU A 58 0.53 -11.19 -8.15
CA LEU A 58 1.50 -10.68 -7.18
C LEU A 58 1.87 -9.22 -7.47
N TYR A 59 2.12 -8.91 -8.73
CA TYR A 59 2.47 -7.57 -9.19
C TYR A 59 1.38 -6.55 -8.84
N GLY A 60 0.11 -6.85 -9.16
CA GLY A 60 -1.03 -5.99 -8.85
C GLY A 60 -1.24 -5.85 -7.33
N THR A 61 -1.08 -6.95 -6.59
CA THR A 61 -1.18 -6.94 -5.12
C THR A 61 -0.16 -6.00 -4.48
N MET A 62 1.10 -6.06 -4.93
CA MET A 62 2.18 -5.21 -4.43
C MET A 62 2.01 -3.75 -4.86
N THR A 63 1.62 -3.51 -6.11
CA THR A 63 1.35 -2.15 -6.62
C THR A 63 0.26 -1.46 -5.79
N ASN A 64 -0.85 -2.15 -5.53
CA ASN A 64 -1.94 -1.63 -4.69
C ASN A 64 -1.50 -1.38 -3.25
N LEU A 65 -0.73 -2.31 -2.67
CA LEU A 65 -0.19 -2.15 -1.32
C LEU A 65 0.66 -0.88 -1.21
N PHE A 66 1.59 -0.66 -2.13
CA PHE A 66 2.48 0.50 -2.10
C PHE A 66 1.71 1.82 -2.29
N GLY A 67 0.71 1.84 -3.17
CA GLY A 67 -0.18 3.00 -3.33
C GLY A 67 -0.96 3.32 -2.04
N ILE A 68 -1.55 2.31 -1.40
CA ILE A 68 -2.28 2.48 -0.13
C ILE A 68 -1.36 2.97 0.98
N TYR A 69 -0.17 2.38 1.11
CA TYR A 69 0.83 2.78 2.10
C TYR A 69 1.24 4.24 1.91
N TRP A 70 1.58 4.64 0.68
CA TRP A 70 1.95 6.03 0.43
C TRP A 70 0.80 7.00 0.69
N ASN A 71 -0.43 6.67 0.28
CA ASN A 71 -1.60 7.50 0.55
C ASN A 71 -1.83 7.70 2.05
N LYS A 72 -1.58 6.67 2.87
CA LYS A 72 -1.63 6.80 4.33
C LYS A 72 -0.60 7.82 4.84
N LEU A 73 0.64 7.74 4.36
CA LEU A 73 1.70 8.68 4.74
C LEU A 73 1.39 10.12 4.29
N ALA A 74 0.98 10.28 3.03
CA ALA A 74 0.62 11.57 2.46
C ALA A 74 -0.57 12.20 3.21
N GLY A 75 -1.61 11.41 3.49
CA GLY A 75 -2.77 11.86 4.27
C GLY A 75 -2.40 12.22 5.71
N ALA A 76 -1.50 11.49 6.36
CA ALA A 76 -1.01 11.84 7.70
C ALA A 76 -0.22 13.17 7.68
N LYS A 77 0.67 13.36 6.70
CA LYS A 77 1.40 14.62 6.52
C LYS A 77 0.46 15.80 6.25
N TYR A 78 -0.53 15.61 5.38
CA TYR A 78 -1.53 16.64 5.09
C TYR A 78 -2.30 17.04 6.35
N ARG A 79 -2.83 16.06 7.10
CA ARG A 79 -3.53 16.34 8.38
C ARG A 79 -2.66 17.10 9.38
N ALA A 80 -1.38 16.74 9.50
CA ALA A 80 -0.46 17.43 10.40
C ALA A 80 -0.18 18.89 9.99
N GLN A 81 -0.22 19.20 8.68
CA GLN A 81 -0.02 20.56 8.15
C GLN A 81 -1.31 21.39 8.13
N HIS A 82 -2.48 20.73 8.08
CA HIS A 82 -3.80 21.35 8.00
C HIS A 82 -4.69 21.02 9.21
N PRO A 83 -4.22 21.15 10.47
CA PRO A 83 -4.97 20.67 11.64
C PRO A 83 -6.36 21.32 11.75
N GLU A 84 -6.49 22.57 11.33
CA GLU A 84 -7.75 23.34 11.34
C GLU A 84 -8.86 22.70 10.47
N GLU A 85 -8.50 22.05 9.36
CA GLU A 85 -9.45 21.38 8.46
C GLU A 85 -10.02 20.09 9.07
N PHE A 86 -9.35 19.53 10.07
CA PHE A 86 -9.70 18.25 10.70
C PHE A 86 -10.20 18.38 12.14
N LYS A 87 -10.16 19.59 12.75
CA LYS A 87 -10.65 19.86 14.12
C LYS A 87 -12.08 19.38 14.39
N ASN A 88 -12.97 19.48 13.40
CA ASN A 88 -14.36 19.09 13.55
C ASN A 88 -14.62 17.59 13.26
N GLN A 89 -13.66 16.86 12.68
CA GLN A 89 -13.77 15.42 12.46
C GLN A 89 -13.39 14.62 13.72
N GLU A 90 -12.37 15.09 14.45
CA GLU A 90 -11.94 14.51 15.72
C GLU A 90 -13.04 14.63 16.80
N ALA A 91 -13.70 15.79 16.86
CA ALA A 91 -14.85 16.03 17.74
C ALA A 91 -16.07 15.14 17.42
N LEU A 92 -16.18 14.57 16.22
CA LEU A 92 -17.28 13.67 15.85
C LEU A 92 -16.96 12.20 16.13
N SER A 93 -15.68 11.81 16.06
CA SER A 93 -15.23 10.44 16.38
C SER A 93 -15.25 10.14 17.88
N ASP A 94 -15.10 11.14 18.74
CA ASP A 94 -15.17 10.97 20.20
C ASP A 94 -16.61 10.75 20.72
N TRP A 95 -17.62 10.97 19.87
CA TRP A 95 -19.05 10.79 20.19
C TRP A 95 -19.67 9.49 19.65
N LEU A 96 -18.91 8.65 18.92
CA LEU A 96 -19.34 7.36 18.35
C LEU A 96 -18.59 6.19 18.98
#